data_AF-A0A4P7AJ89-F1
#
_entry.id   AF-A0A4P7AJ89-F1
#
_cell.length_a   1.000
_cell.length_b   1.000
_cell.length_c   1.000
_cell.angle_alpha   90.00
_cell.angle_beta   90.00
_cell.angle_gamma   90.00
#
_symmetry.space_group_name_H-M   'P 1'
#
loop_
_entity.id
_entity.type
_entity.pdbx_description
1 polymer ?
#
loop_
_entity_poly.entity_id
_entity_poly.type
_entity_poly.pdbx_seq_one_letter_code
_entity_poly.pdbx_strand_id
1 'polypeptide(L)'
;MKLNLIKNQQKFLSKILVFKPLKFAYFVVDQFLFLITLSLFLYSIIKGNREPSWDNITVLALTSYLLLKFIIVNWFGLNTYFKYIRVFNYNLKVDKNKVKIYRNVDYAPLWYISLRIFSIIAVAIICMYETQNLVNSKNILNATITICLNLLLIPSFINTFNTIISDKKGIENNYTKLVKDQYYSNESLFENIEWSERQLNLNCKNVDLVSKNGVFVTLSFDDLNSKEAKDVQEINQKILERYKEIWKVYYELLRERFKNKFSRTASKKLYWIERIYDHIFLDFYAI
;
A
#
# COMPACT_ATOMS: atom_id res chain seq x y z
N MET A 1 6.80 -16.54 26.01
CA MET A 1 7.23 -16.73 24.61
C MET A 1 6.29 -16.06 23.59
N LYS A 2 4.99 -16.41 23.51
CA LYS A 2 4.04 -15.91 22.48
C LYS A 2 3.79 -14.38 22.45
N LEU A 3 3.73 -13.72 23.62
CA LEU A 3 3.59 -12.25 23.72
C LEU A 3 4.86 -11.50 23.32
N ASN A 4 6.04 -12.13 23.48
CA ASN A 4 7.31 -11.51 23.10
C ASN A 4 7.47 -11.47 21.58
N LEU A 5 6.97 -12.47 20.84
CA LEU A 5 7.03 -12.48 19.38
C LEU A 5 6.33 -11.27 18.77
N ILE A 6 5.05 -11.03 19.09
CA ILE A 6 4.29 -9.89 18.52
C ILE A 6 4.99 -8.57 18.86
N LYS A 7 5.45 -8.39 20.10
CA LYS A 7 6.14 -7.17 20.53
C LYS A 7 7.46 -6.98 19.77
N ASN A 8 8.26 -8.03 19.62
CA ASN A 8 9.54 -7.99 18.90
C ASN A 8 9.33 -7.63 17.42
N GLN A 9 8.34 -8.26 16.79
CA GLN A 9 7.99 -8.01 15.39
C GLN A 9 7.48 -6.57 15.21
N GLN A 10 6.60 -6.09 16.10
CA GLN A 10 6.14 -4.70 16.08
C GLN A 10 7.27 -3.69 16.30
N LYS A 11 8.22 -4.00 17.19
CA LYS A 11 9.42 -3.17 17.44
C LYS A 11 10.35 -3.14 16.22
N PHE A 12 10.45 -4.21 15.46
CA PHE A 12 11.19 -4.21 14.20
C PHE A 12 10.44 -3.40 13.14
N LEU A 13 9.14 -3.67 12.97
CA LEU A 13 8.29 -2.98 11.99
C LEU A 13 8.23 -1.48 12.22
N SER A 14 8.25 -1.00 13.47
CA SER A 14 8.26 0.45 13.75
C SER A 14 9.52 1.16 13.27
N LYS A 15 10.64 0.44 13.07
CA LYS A 15 11.87 1.01 12.51
C LYS A 15 11.79 1.21 10.99
N ILE A 16 11.02 0.37 10.30
CA ILE A 16 10.88 0.41 8.83
C ILE A 16 9.61 1.13 8.36
N LEU A 17 8.55 1.14 9.16
CA LEU A 17 7.32 1.85 8.84
C LEU A 17 7.45 3.34 9.17
N VAL A 18 7.47 4.16 8.12
CA VAL A 18 7.57 5.60 8.25
C VAL A 18 6.20 6.24 8.07
N PHE A 19 5.84 7.12 8.99
CA PHE A 19 4.58 7.85 8.99
C PHE A 19 4.69 9.16 8.19
N LYS A 20 3.67 9.46 7.38
CA LYS A 20 3.52 10.70 6.61
C LYS A 20 2.40 11.54 7.26
N PRO A 21 2.73 12.54 8.10
CA PRO A 21 1.73 13.29 8.87
C PRO A 21 0.74 14.05 7.98
N LEU A 22 1.20 14.63 6.87
CA LEU A 22 0.33 15.36 5.94
C LEU A 22 -0.74 14.46 5.31
N LYS A 23 -0.37 13.25 4.88
CA LYS A 23 -1.33 12.27 4.34
C LYS A 23 -2.30 11.78 5.41
N PHE A 24 -1.86 11.67 6.66
CA PHE A 24 -2.73 11.31 7.77
C PHE A 24 -3.74 12.42 8.07
N ALA A 25 -3.29 13.68 8.14
CA ALA A 25 -4.18 14.83 8.33
C ALA A 25 -5.24 14.90 7.23
N TYR A 26 -4.83 14.74 5.97
CA TYR A 26 -5.75 14.65 4.83
C TYR A 26 -6.78 13.52 5.00
N PHE A 27 -6.34 12.33 5.41
CA PHE A 27 -7.24 11.22 5.68
C PHE A 27 -8.23 11.51 6.81
N VAL A 28 -7.80 12.13 7.92
CA VAL A 28 -8.68 12.50 9.03
C VAL A 28 -9.73 13.52 8.60
N VAL A 29 -9.33 14.55 7.85
CA VAL A 29 -10.26 15.54 7.28
C VAL A 29 -11.31 14.85 6.40
N ASP A 30 -10.91 13.86 5.61
CA ASP A 30 -11.83 13.12 4.74
C ASP A 30 -12.85 12.30 5.51
N GLN A 31 -12.40 11.59 6.55
CA GLN A 31 -13.32 10.84 7.39
C GLN A 31 -14.27 11.78 8.13
N PHE A 32 -13.80 12.95 8.57
CA PHE A 32 -14.62 13.95 9.21
C PHE A 32 -15.68 14.53 8.26
N LEU A 33 -15.29 14.93 7.05
CA LEU A 33 -16.21 15.41 6.02
C LEU A 33 -17.24 14.34 5.64
N PHE A 34 -16.82 13.08 5.50
CA PHE A 34 -17.71 11.96 5.24
C PHE A 34 -18.72 11.78 6.38
N LEU A 35 -18.28 11.81 7.64
CA LEU A 35 -19.16 11.65 8.80
C LEU A 35 -20.17 12.81 8.91
N ILE A 36 -19.75 14.05 8.69
CA ILE A 36 -20.66 15.20 8.65
C ILE A 36 -21.71 15.00 7.57
N THR A 37 -21.28 14.65 6.36
CA THR A 37 -22.18 14.43 5.21
C THR A 37 -23.20 13.35 5.50
N LEU A 38 -22.75 12.22 6.07
CA LEU A 38 -23.62 11.11 6.45
C LEU A 38 -24.61 11.51 7.54
N SER A 39 -24.18 12.30 8.53
CA SER A 39 -25.01 12.72 9.65
C SER A 39 -26.10 13.71 9.19
N LEU A 40 -25.74 14.67 8.34
CA LEU A 40 -26.68 15.61 7.71
C LEU A 40 -27.68 14.88 6.81
N PHE A 41 -27.22 13.89 6.04
CA PHE A 41 -28.09 13.07 5.20
C PHE A 41 -29.12 12.29 6.03
N LEU A 42 -28.68 11.61 7.10
CA LEU A 42 -29.59 10.88 8.00
C LEU A 42 -30.57 11.82 8.68
N TYR A 43 -30.11 13.00 9.12
CA TYR A 43 -30.97 14.03 9.68
C TYR A 43 -32.05 14.50 8.69
N SER A 44 -31.67 14.76 7.43
CA SER A 44 -32.58 15.16 6.36
C SER A 44 -33.67 14.10 6.11
N ILE A 45 -33.28 12.82 6.05
CA ILE A 45 -34.22 11.70 5.90
C ILE A 45 -35.19 11.62 7.10
N ILE A 46 -34.67 11.70 8.34
CA ILE A 46 -35.51 11.59 9.55
C ILE A 46 -36.52 12.73 9.63
N LYS A 47 -36.12 13.94 9.23
CA LYS A 47 -36.99 15.11 9.21
C LYS A 47 -38.14 14.95 8.21
N GLY A 48 -38.01 14.07 7.21
CA GLY A 48 -39.08 13.76 6.26
C GLY A 48 -39.47 14.94 5.36
N ASN A 49 -38.66 16.00 5.33
CA ASN A 49 -38.92 17.17 4.49
C ASN A 49 -38.73 16.78 3.02
N ARG A 50 -39.82 16.85 2.25
CA ARG A 50 -39.83 16.58 0.79
C ARG A 50 -39.57 17.83 -0.05
N GLU A 51 -39.52 19.00 0.59
CA GLU A 51 -39.16 20.25 -0.08
C GLU A 51 -37.65 20.47 -0.02
N PRO A 52 -37.05 21.07 -1.06
CA PRO A 52 -35.63 21.35 -1.10
C PRO A 52 -35.25 22.32 0.03
N SER A 53 -34.64 21.79 1.09
CA SER A 53 -34.10 22.57 2.19
C SER A 53 -32.58 22.70 2.12
N TRP A 54 -32.04 23.66 2.88
CA TRP A 54 -30.61 24.02 2.86
C TRP A 54 -29.70 22.83 3.19
N ASP A 55 -30.18 21.89 4.02
CA ASP A 55 -29.50 20.66 4.40
C ASP A 55 -29.30 19.76 3.19
N ASN A 56 -30.33 19.53 2.37
CA ASN A 56 -30.22 18.71 1.15
C ASN A 56 -29.21 19.31 0.15
N ILE A 57 -29.25 20.62 -0.06
CA ILE A 57 -28.29 21.31 -0.95
C ILE A 57 -26.86 21.15 -0.41
N THR A 58 -26.69 21.28 0.91
CA THR A 58 -25.39 21.11 1.58
C THR A 58 -24.89 19.67 1.45
N VAL A 59 -25.75 18.67 1.62
CA VAL A 59 -25.42 17.25 1.43
C VAL A 59 -25.01 16.99 -0.02
N LEU A 60 -25.74 17.52 -1.00
CA LEU A 60 -25.41 17.37 -2.42
C LEU A 60 -24.05 18.00 -2.75
N ALA A 61 -23.76 19.19 -2.23
CA ALA A 61 -22.48 19.86 -2.43
C ALA A 61 -21.30 19.07 -1.82
N LEU A 62 -21.45 18.62 -0.57
CA LEU A 62 -20.42 17.85 0.12
C LEU A 62 -20.17 16.48 -0.53
N THR A 63 -21.24 15.77 -0.92
CA THR A 63 -21.10 14.50 -1.63
C THR A 63 -20.46 14.67 -3.00
N SER A 64 -20.85 15.68 -3.76
CA SER A 64 -20.24 16.00 -5.06
C SER A 64 -18.75 16.32 -4.92
N TYR A 65 -18.36 17.09 -3.91
CA TYR A 65 -16.96 17.37 -3.59
C TYR A 65 -16.18 16.09 -3.27
N LEU A 66 -16.71 15.25 -2.38
CA LEU A 66 -16.07 13.98 -1.99
C LEU A 66 -15.93 13.03 -3.18
N LEU A 67 -16.92 13.00 -4.08
CA LEU A 67 -16.88 12.22 -5.32
C LEU A 67 -15.81 12.72 -6.27
N LEU A 68 -15.81 14.00 -6.60
CA LEU A 68 -14.83 14.59 -7.53
C LEU A 68 -13.40 14.38 -7.02
N LYS A 69 -13.18 14.58 -5.72
CA LYS A 69 -11.91 14.28 -5.08
C LYS A 69 -11.54 12.80 -5.22
N PHE A 70 -12.47 11.89 -4.92
CA PHE A 70 -12.23 10.45 -5.04
C PHE A 70 -11.80 10.06 -6.45
N ILE A 71 -12.49 10.62 -7.44
CA ILE A 71 -12.21 10.43 -8.87
C ILE A 71 -10.79 10.87 -9.18
N ILE A 72 -10.39 12.09 -8.79
CA ILE A 72 -9.01 12.58 -8.98
C ILE A 72 -8.00 11.62 -8.36
N VAL A 73 -8.17 11.26 -7.08
CA VAL A 73 -7.21 10.41 -6.38
C VAL A 73 -7.04 9.05 -7.08
N ASN A 74 -8.13 8.47 -7.56
CA ASN A 74 -8.08 7.18 -8.25
C ASN A 74 -7.60 7.25 -9.69
N TRP A 75 -7.95 8.30 -10.42
CA TRP A 75 -7.57 8.43 -11.82
C TRP A 75 -6.05 8.66 -11.94
N PHE A 76 -5.48 9.41 -11.00
CA PHE A 76 -4.04 9.62 -10.91
C PHE A 76 -3.29 8.52 -10.12
N GLY A 77 -3.98 7.45 -9.69
CA GLY A 77 -3.35 6.35 -8.95
C GLY A 77 -2.64 6.80 -7.66
N LEU A 78 -3.11 7.89 -7.03
CA LEU A 78 -2.43 8.48 -5.89
C LEU A 78 -2.61 7.59 -4.66
N ASN A 79 -1.51 7.01 -4.18
CA ASN A 79 -1.53 6.32 -2.90
C ASN A 79 -1.73 7.32 -1.76
N THR A 80 -2.91 7.34 -1.17
CA THR A 80 -3.27 8.22 -0.04
C THR A 80 -2.93 7.64 1.32
N TYR A 81 -2.42 6.40 1.39
CA TYR A 81 -2.08 5.82 2.67
C TYR A 81 -0.92 6.56 3.34
N PHE A 82 -1.07 6.74 4.66
CA PHE A 82 -0.23 7.62 5.46
C PHE A 82 0.99 6.93 6.07
N LYS A 83 1.24 5.66 5.74
CA LYS A 83 2.52 4.99 6.05
C LYS A 83 3.12 4.38 4.79
N TYR A 84 4.41 4.15 4.82
CA TYR A 84 5.13 3.39 3.80
C TYR A 84 6.26 2.62 4.47
N ILE A 85 6.74 1.58 3.81
CA ILE A 85 7.86 0.78 4.30
C ILE A 85 9.13 1.36 3.69
N ARG A 86 10.06 1.80 4.53
CA ARG A 86 11.42 2.18 4.10
C ARG A 86 12.35 0.99 4.34
N VAL A 87 12.74 0.33 3.26
CA VAL A 87 13.60 -0.88 3.33
C VAL A 87 15.03 -0.45 3.66
N PHE A 88 15.58 0.47 2.88
CA PHE A 88 16.89 1.09 3.09
C PHE A 88 16.90 2.56 2.67
N ASN A 89 17.88 3.30 3.19
CA ASN A 89 18.16 4.69 2.84
C ASN A 89 19.63 4.99 3.15
N TYR A 90 20.45 5.02 2.12
CA TYR A 90 21.88 5.27 2.18
C TYR A 90 22.25 6.52 1.37
N ASN A 91 23.35 7.15 1.73
CA ASN A 91 23.93 8.23 0.95
C ASN A 91 25.22 7.72 0.32
N LEU A 92 25.35 7.87 -0.99
CA LEU A 92 26.56 7.62 -1.75
C LEU A 92 27.12 8.96 -2.22
N LYS A 93 28.44 9.11 -2.20
CA LYS A 93 29.09 10.22 -2.87
C LYS A 93 29.72 9.68 -4.14
N VAL A 94 29.18 10.06 -5.28
CA VAL A 94 29.79 9.79 -6.59
C VAL A 94 30.38 11.11 -7.04
N ASP A 95 31.69 11.15 -7.19
CA ASP A 95 32.42 12.33 -7.59
C ASP A 95 32.19 13.54 -6.62
N LYS A 96 31.71 14.67 -7.12
CA LYS A 96 31.29 15.84 -6.30
C LYS A 96 29.84 15.75 -5.80
N ASN A 97 29.06 14.80 -6.29
CA ASN A 97 27.61 14.74 -6.05
C ASN A 97 27.27 13.79 -4.89
N LYS A 98 26.34 14.22 -4.03
CA LYS A 98 25.75 13.37 -3.00
C LYS A 98 24.48 12.75 -3.56
N VAL A 99 24.53 11.47 -3.86
CA VAL A 99 23.41 10.67 -4.35
C VAL A 99 22.75 9.97 -3.17
N LYS A 100 21.43 10.04 -3.09
CA LYS A 100 20.66 9.36 -2.04
C LYS A 100 19.99 8.12 -2.63
N ILE A 101 20.36 6.95 -2.12
CA ILE A 101 19.86 5.65 -2.57
C ILE A 101 18.87 5.15 -1.53
N TYR A 102 17.60 5.02 -1.92
CA TYR A 102 16.55 4.59 -1.01
C TYR A 102 15.52 3.73 -1.75
N ARG A 103 14.94 2.77 -1.03
CA ARG A 103 13.80 1.98 -1.52
C ARG A 103 12.65 2.12 -0.54
N ASN A 104 11.57 2.70 -1.05
CA ASN A 104 10.30 2.80 -0.35
C ASN A 104 9.33 1.84 -1.02
N VAL A 105 8.72 0.97 -0.22
CA VAL A 105 7.62 0.10 -0.66
C VAL A 105 6.33 0.71 -0.15
N ASP A 106 5.46 1.03 -1.09
CA ASP A 106 4.11 1.46 -0.78
C ASP A 106 3.31 0.27 -0.24
N TYR A 107 2.60 0.50 0.85
CA TYR A 107 1.79 -0.52 1.52
C TYR A 107 0.47 0.12 1.89
N ALA A 108 -0.66 -0.40 1.39
CA ALA A 108 -1.98 0.02 1.83
C ALA A 108 -2.66 -1.15 2.54
N PRO A 109 -2.96 -1.06 3.84
CA PRO A 109 -3.60 -2.16 4.53
C PRO A 109 -5.03 -2.34 4.04
N LEU A 110 -5.51 -3.58 3.98
CA LEU A 110 -6.86 -3.88 3.48
C LEU A 110 -7.97 -3.17 4.25
N TRP A 111 -7.82 -2.93 5.57
CA TRP A 111 -8.83 -2.16 6.33
C TRP A 111 -8.97 -0.74 5.78
N TYR A 112 -7.87 -0.12 5.35
CA TYR A 112 -7.86 1.23 4.81
C TYR A 112 -8.51 1.25 3.42
N ILE A 113 -8.16 0.27 2.59
CA ILE A 113 -8.76 0.09 1.25
C ILE A 113 -10.28 -0.16 1.39
N SER A 114 -10.67 -1.04 2.32
CA SER A 114 -12.08 -1.37 2.57
C SER A 114 -12.87 -0.18 3.07
N LEU A 115 -12.32 0.60 4.03
CA LEU A 115 -12.94 1.82 4.52
C LEU A 115 -13.14 2.82 3.38
N ARG A 116 -12.12 3.00 2.54
CA ARG A 116 -12.18 3.90 1.39
C ARG A 116 -13.30 3.50 0.45
N ILE A 117 -13.35 2.23 0.03
CA ILE A 117 -14.41 1.67 -0.84
C ILE A 117 -15.79 1.90 -0.26
N PHE A 118 -15.97 1.58 1.02
CA PHE A 118 -17.23 1.78 1.69
C PHE A 118 -17.66 3.25 1.66
N SER A 119 -16.76 4.18 2.01
CA SER A 119 -17.04 5.62 1.95
C SER A 119 -17.45 6.07 0.54
N ILE A 120 -16.78 5.56 -0.50
CA ILE A 120 -17.11 5.91 -1.89
C ILE A 120 -18.50 5.43 -2.27
N ILE A 121 -18.82 4.17 -1.97
CA ILE A 121 -20.14 3.60 -2.26
C ILE A 121 -21.22 4.39 -1.53
N ALA A 122 -21.01 4.68 -0.25
CA ALA A 122 -21.95 5.47 0.54
C ALA A 122 -22.14 6.88 -0.03
N VAL A 123 -21.07 7.60 -0.36
CA VAL A 123 -21.15 8.94 -0.96
C VAL A 123 -21.85 8.90 -2.31
N ALA A 124 -21.57 7.91 -3.16
CA ALA A 124 -22.22 7.74 -4.45
C ALA A 124 -23.74 7.53 -4.31
N ILE A 125 -24.16 6.66 -3.37
CA ILE A 125 -25.57 6.42 -3.09
C ILE A 125 -26.27 7.70 -2.61
N ILE A 126 -25.65 8.42 -1.65
CA ILE A 126 -26.21 9.67 -1.12
C ILE A 126 -26.34 10.71 -2.24
N CYS A 127 -25.30 10.88 -3.06
CA CYS A 127 -25.32 11.83 -4.17
C CYS A 127 -26.42 11.50 -5.18
N MET A 128 -26.58 10.22 -5.53
CA MET A 128 -27.63 9.76 -6.44
C MET A 128 -29.03 10.02 -5.87
N TYR A 129 -29.24 9.71 -4.59
CA TYR A 129 -30.50 9.95 -3.90
C TYR A 129 -30.88 11.43 -3.86
N GLU A 130 -29.95 12.29 -3.44
CA GLU A 130 -30.19 13.74 -3.37
C GLU A 130 -30.42 14.34 -4.75
N THR A 131 -29.68 13.87 -5.78
CA THR A 131 -29.87 14.35 -7.16
C THR A 131 -31.26 14.01 -7.69
N GLN A 132 -31.77 12.80 -7.42
CA GLN A 132 -33.10 12.37 -7.85
C GLN A 132 -34.24 13.11 -7.14
N ASN A 133 -34.06 13.46 -5.87
CA ASN A 133 -35.10 14.12 -5.06
C ASN A 133 -35.09 15.66 -5.18
N LEU A 134 -33.92 16.28 -5.36
CA LEU A 134 -33.81 17.75 -5.44
C LEU A 134 -33.95 18.29 -6.85
N VAL A 135 -33.44 17.57 -7.84
CA VAL A 135 -33.42 18.06 -9.22
C VAL A 135 -34.61 17.45 -9.93
N ASN A 136 -35.68 18.24 -10.10
CA ASN A 136 -36.84 17.89 -10.93
C ASN A 136 -36.35 17.12 -12.17
N SER A 137 -36.96 15.95 -12.41
CA SER A 137 -36.49 14.85 -13.27
C SER A 137 -36.19 15.21 -14.75
N LYS A 138 -36.29 16.48 -15.14
CA LYS A 138 -36.09 17.00 -16.50
C LYS A 138 -35.07 18.14 -16.62
N ASN A 139 -34.20 18.36 -15.62
CA ASN A 139 -33.16 19.40 -15.74
C ASN A 139 -31.83 18.83 -16.23
N ILE A 140 -31.17 19.58 -17.12
CA ILE A 140 -29.82 19.31 -17.65
C ILE A 140 -28.83 19.00 -16.51
N LEU A 141 -28.97 19.67 -15.37
CA LEU A 141 -28.15 19.43 -14.18
C LEU A 141 -28.22 17.98 -13.69
N ASN A 142 -29.41 17.36 -13.66
CA ASN A 142 -29.58 15.96 -13.26
C ASN A 142 -28.89 15.02 -14.27
N ALA A 143 -29.07 15.28 -15.56
CA ALA A 143 -28.42 14.51 -16.62
C ALA A 143 -26.89 14.61 -16.53
N THR A 144 -26.34 15.82 -16.33
CA THR A 144 -24.90 16.04 -16.18
C THR A 144 -24.35 15.35 -14.92
N ILE A 145 -25.01 15.48 -13.77
CA ILE A 145 -24.58 14.81 -12.54
C ILE A 145 -24.65 13.30 -12.70
N THR A 146 -25.72 12.76 -13.26
CA THR A 146 -25.89 11.32 -13.51
C THR A 146 -24.83 10.77 -14.47
N ILE A 147 -24.55 11.49 -15.56
CA ILE A 147 -23.51 11.10 -16.54
C ILE A 147 -22.12 11.17 -15.90
N CYS A 148 -21.81 12.23 -15.16
CA CYS A 148 -20.54 12.34 -14.42
C CYS A 148 -20.40 11.23 -13.38
N LEU A 149 -21.45 10.91 -12.62
CA LEU A 149 -21.42 9.79 -11.69
C LEU A 149 -21.14 8.48 -12.41
N ASN A 150 -21.84 8.19 -13.50
CA ASN A 150 -21.66 6.94 -14.24
C ASN A 150 -20.27 6.84 -14.91
N LEU A 151 -19.81 7.90 -15.57
CA LEU A 151 -18.51 7.94 -16.26
C LEU A 151 -17.33 7.92 -15.30
N LEU A 152 -17.47 8.48 -14.10
CA LEU A 152 -16.35 8.65 -13.18
C LEU A 152 -16.34 7.60 -12.06
N LEU A 153 -17.50 7.08 -11.66
CA LEU A 153 -17.57 6.01 -10.67
C LEU A 153 -17.15 4.67 -11.27
N ILE A 154 -17.59 4.32 -12.48
CA ILE A 154 -17.32 2.98 -13.03
C ILE A 154 -15.82 2.72 -13.21
N PRO A 155 -15.03 3.58 -13.88
CA PRO A 155 -13.58 3.38 -14.00
C PRO A 155 -12.86 3.48 -12.65
N SER A 156 -13.37 4.30 -11.73
CA SER A 156 -12.78 4.47 -10.40
C SER A 156 -13.05 3.26 -9.49
N PHE A 157 -14.23 2.66 -9.58
CA PHE A 157 -14.56 1.38 -8.97
C PHE A 157 -13.73 0.27 -9.60
N ILE A 158 -13.68 0.17 -10.93
CA ILE A 158 -12.87 -0.81 -11.63
C ILE A 158 -11.40 -0.68 -11.22
N ASN A 159 -10.83 0.52 -11.16
CA ASN A 159 -9.46 0.73 -10.71
C ASN A 159 -9.27 0.32 -9.26
N THR A 160 -10.20 0.65 -8.36
CA THR A 160 -10.08 0.26 -6.94
C THR A 160 -10.21 -1.25 -6.75
N PHE A 161 -11.16 -1.88 -7.45
CA PHE A 161 -11.30 -3.33 -7.47
C PHE A 161 -10.10 -3.99 -8.13
N ASN A 162 -9.54 -3.42 -9.19
CA ASN A 162 -8.31 -3.88 -9.80
C ASN A 162 -7.13 -3.71 -8.86
N THR A 163 -7.05 -2.66 -8.03
CA THR A 163 -6.05 -2.53 -6.96
C THR A 163 -6.22 -3.63 -5.91
N ILE A 164 -7.45 -3.91 -5.47
CA ILE A 164 -7.69 -5.05 -4.57
C ILE A 164 -7.31 -6.37 -5.23
N ILE A 165 -7.69 -6.57 -6.48
CA ILE A 165 -7.45 -7.80 -7.23
C ILE A 165 -5.97 -7.92 -7.56
N SER A 166 -5.22 -6.83 -7.81
CA SER A 166 -3.79 -6.84 -8.06
C SER A 166 -3.01 -7.05 -6.78
N ASP A 167 -3.39 -6.36 -5.69
CA ASP A 167 -2.85 -6.59 -4.36
C ASP A 167 -3.11 -8.06 -3.97
N LYS A 168 -4.30 -8.59 -4.26
CA LYS A 168 -4.65 -9.98 -3.99
C LYS A 168 -3.97 -10.97 -4.94
N LYS A 169 -3.86 -10.70 -6.25
CA LYS A 169 -3.22 -11.61 -7.23
C LYS A 169 -1.71 -11.67 -7.04
N GLY A 170 -1.04 -10.53 -6.79
CA GLY A 170 0.38 -10.55 -6.42
C GLY A 170 0.63 -11.31 -5.11
N ILE A 171 -0.34 -11.24 -4.19
CA ILE A 171 -0.32 -11.91 -2.88
C ILE A 171 -0.97 -13.31 -2.89
N GLU A 172 -1.58 -13.81 -3.97
CA GLU A 172 -2.21 -15.16 -4.04
C GLU A 172 -1.64 -16.05 -5.15
N ASN A 173 -1.19 -15.49 -6.28
CA ASN A 173 -0.95 -16.29 -7.48
C ASN A 173 0.48 -16.84 -7.65
N ASN A 174 1.54 -16.21 -7.13
CA ASN A 174 2.91 -16.74 -7.35
C ASN A 174 3.75 -16.97 -6.07
N TYR A 175 3.59 -16.16 -5.01
CA TYR A 175 4.49 -16.23 -3.83
C TYR A 175 3.94 -17.04 -2.63
N THR A 176 2.62 -17.22 -2.53
CA THR A 176 1.97 -17.49 -1.22
C THR A 176 1.57 -18.93 -0.97
N LYS A 177 1.48 -19.76 -2.01
CA LYS A 177 1.17 -21.19 -1.87
C LYS A 177 2.33 -22.11 -2.23
N LEU A 178 3.20 -21.74 -3.17
CA LEU A 178 4.34 -22.58 -3.55
C LEU A 178 5.62 -22.13 -2.84
N VAL A 179 6.01 -20.86 -2.99
CA VAL A 179 7.21 -20.31 -2.34
C VAL A 179 7.05 -20.31 -0.81
N LYS A 180 5.96 -19.77 -0.26
CA LYS A 180 5.81 -19.69 1.20
C LYS A 180 5.81 -21.04 1.94
N ASP A 181 5.20 -22.08 1.37
CA ASP A 181 5.19 -23.44 1.94
C ASP A 181 6.55 -24.14 1.74
N GLN A 182 7.32 -23.79 0.70
CA GLN A 182 8.68 -24.28 0.46
C GLN A 182 9.77 -23.50 1.22
N TYR A 183 9.49 -22.29 1.71
CA TYR A 183 10.48 -21.39 2.31
C TYR A 183 10.57 -21.47 3.84
N TYR A 184 9.63 -22.16 4.49
CA TYR A 184 9.80 -22.58 5.88
C TYR A 184 11.09 -23.42 6.08
N SER A 185 11.58 -24.08 5.03
CA SER A 185 12.83 -24.84 5.03
C SER A 185 14.09 -24.02 4.70
N ASN A 186 13.99 -22.75 4.28
CA ASN A 186 15.11 -21.99 3.73
C ASN A 186 15.51 -20.77 4.58
N GLU A 187 15.99 -21.03 5.80
CA GLU A 187 16.72 -20.00 6.58
C GLU A 187 17.89 -19.41 5.77
N SER A 188 18.53 -20.27 4.97
CA SER A 188 19.69 -19.99 4.12
C SER A 188 19.37 -19.36 2.76
N LEU A 189 18.21 -18.71 2.60
CA LEU A 189 17.75 -18.11 1.34
C LEU A 189 18.79 -17.22 0.66
N PHE A 190 19.60 -16.52 1.46
CA PHE A 190 20.63 -15.59 0.99
C PHE A 190 22.08 -16.08 1.25
N GLU A 191 22.28 -17.39 1.51
CA GLU A 191 23.62 -17.97 1.72
C GLU A 191 24.32 -18.30 0.39
N ASN A 192 23.61 -18.89 -0.57
CA ASN A 192 24.14 -19.21 -1.91
C ASN A 192 23.61 -18.23 -2.95
N ILE A 193 24.22 -17.04 -2.97
CA ILE A 193 23.85 -15.94 -3.86
C ILE A 193 24.92 -15.67 -4.90
N GLU A 194 24.51 -15.33 -6.10
CA GLU A 194 25.40 -14.85 -7.15
C GLU A 194 24.89 -13.54 -7.71
N TRP A 195 25.80 -12.60 -7.89
CA TRP A 195 25.51 -11.35 -8.57
C TRP A 195 25.46 -11.60 -10.07
N SER A 196 24.45 -11.06 -10.74
CA SER A 196 24.50 -10.98 -12.20
C SER A 196 25.51 -9.94 -12.66
N GLU A 197 25.73 -9.89 -13.97
CA GLU A 197 26.59 -8.90 -14.61
C GLU A 197 26.27 -7.48 -14.10
N ARG A 198 27.33 -6.74 -13.77
CA ARG A 198 27.26 -5.34 -13.28
C ARG A 198 26.45 -5.17 -11.98
N GLN A 199 26.21 -6.25 -11.23
CA GLN A 199 25.40 -6.27 -9.99
C GLN A 199 23.98 -5.70 -10.19
N LEU A 200 23.40 -5.90 -11.38
CA LEU A 200 22.06 -5.39 -11.70
C LEU A 200 20.96 -6.09 -10.90
N ASN A 201 21.16 -7.37 -10.62
CA ASN A 201 20.29 -8.18 -9.78
C ASN A 201 21.09 -9.28 -9.05
N LEU A 202 20.40 -9.95 -8.13
CA LEU A 202 20.92 -11.03 -7.30
C LEU A 202 20.17 -12.32 -7.66
N ASN A 203 20.92 -13.39 -7.94
CA ASN A 203 20.39 -14.72 -8.14
C ASN A 203 20.57 -15.58 -6.87
N CYS A 204 19.46 -16.06 -6.30
CA CYS A 204 19.42 -16.98 -5.16
C CYS A 204 19.41 -18.43 -5.68
N LYS A 205 20.60 -19.03 -5.85
CA LYS A 205 20.77 -20.33 -6.52
C LYS A 205 19.99 -21.49 -5.90
N ASN A 206 19.85 -21.51 -4.58
CA ASN A 206 19.18 -22.61 -3.87
C ASN A 206 17.68 -22.73 -4.20
N VAL A 207 17.08 -21.65 -4.69
CA VAL A 207 15.62 -21.53 -4.87
C VAL A 207 15.22 -20.97 -6.23
N ASP A 208 16.20 -20.77 -7.12
CA ASP A 208 16.03 -20.21 -8.46
C ASP A 208 15.19 -18.91 -8.48
N LEU A 209 15.45 -18.02 -7.52
CA LEU A 209 14.83 -16.69 -7.47
C LEU A 209 15.81 -15.61 -7.88
N VAL A 210 15.33 -14.67 -8.69
CA VAL A 210 16.10 -13.51 -9.14
C VAL A 210 15.47 -12.23 -8.59
N SER A 211 16.31 -11.33 -8.05
CA SER A 211 15.83 -10.01 -7.63
C SER A 211 15.47 -9.15 -8.84
N LYS A 212 14.60 -8.14 -8.66
CA LYS A 212 14.33 -7.16 -9.71
C LYS A 212 15.57 -6.33 -10.01
N ASN A 213 15.65 -5.86 -11.25
CA ASN A 213 16.63 -4.86 -11.66
C ASN A 213 16.35 -3.53 -10.93
N GLY A 214 17.41 -2.80 -10.57
CA GLY A 214 17.30 -1.48 -9.92
C GLY A 214 17.01 -1.53 -8.41
N VAL A 215 17.09 -2.71 -7.78
CA VAL A 215 17.20 -2.84 -6.31
C VAL A 215 18.60 -2.44 -5.84
N PHE A 216 19.61 -2.84 -6.62
CA PHE A 216 21.02 -2.57 -6.37
C PHE A 216 21.52 -1.46 -7.29
N VAL A 217 22.63 -0.84 -6.90
CA VAL A 217 23.29 0.21 -7.68
C VAL A 217 24.17 -0.46 -8.73
N THR A 218 23.97 -0.10 -9.99
CA THR A 218 24.75 -0.65 -11.10
C THR A 218 26.23 -0.32 -10.95
N LEU A 219 27.08 -1.33 -11.09
CA LEU A 219 28.52 -1.16 -11.25
C LEU A 219 28.85 -1.03 -12.73
N SER A 220 29.12 0.21 -13.18
CA SER A 220 29.73 0.46 -14.48
C SER A 220 31.24 0.61 -14.29
N PHE A 221 32.01 -0.39 -14.72
CA PHE A 221 33.48 -0.33 -14.63
C PHE A 221 34.10 0.67 -15.60
N ASP A 222 33.37 1.04 -16.66
CA ASP A 222 33.81 2.01 -17.66
C ASP A 222 33.63 3.45 -17.17
N ASP A 223 32.64 3.70 -16.31
CA ASP A 223 32.27 5.06 -15.85
C ASP A 223 32.71 5.39 -14.43
N LEU A 224 33.04 4.39 -13.61
CA LEU A 224 33.40 4.57 -12.20
C LEU A 224 34.91 4.46 -11.97
N ASN A 225 35.46 5.36 -11.17
CA ASN A 225 36.84 5.18 -10.72
C ASN A 225 36.95 4.03 -9.70
N SER A 226 38.18 3.56 -9.43
CA SER A 226 38.41 2.40 -8.56
C SER A 226 37.92 2.57 -7.11
N LYS A 227 37.81 3.81 -6.63
CA LYS A 227 37.26 4.12 -5.31
C LYS A 227 35.74 4.11 -5.33
N GLU A 228 35.11 4.72 -6.33
CA GLU A 228 33.66 4.73 -6.51
C GLU A 228 33.11 3.32 -6.75
N ALA A 229 33.83 2.50 -7.51
CA ALA A 229 33.47 1.09 -7.70
C ALA A 229 33.46 0.33 -6.36
N LYS A 230 34.43 0.59 -5.47
CA LYS A 230 34.44 0.02 -4.10
C LYS A 230 33.30 0.56 -3.24
N ASP A 231 33.04 1.87 -3.29
CA ASP A 231 31.95 2.49 -2.52
C ASP A 231 30.58 1.94 -2.96
N VAL A 232 30.37 1.72 -4.26
CA VAL A 232 29.16 1.09 -4.82
C VAL A 232 29.05 -0.37 -4.36
N GLN A 233 30.14 -1.15 -4.42
CA GLN A 233 30.16 -2.52 -3.91
C GLN A 233 29.80 -2.59 -2.42
N GLU A 234 30.34 -1.70 -1.60
CA GLU A 234 30.04 -1.63 -0.16
C GLU A 234 28.57 -1.29 0.08
N ILE A 235 27.99 -0.39 -0.71
CA ILE A 235 26.56 -0.09 -0.62
C ILE A 235 25.69 -1.28 -1.04
N ASN A 236 26.03 -1.96 -2.14
CA ASN A 236 25.28 -3.14 -2.57
C ASN A 236 25.33 -4.26 -1.52
N GLN A 237 26.48 -4.43 -0.86
CA GLN A 237 26.62 -5.32 0.28
C GLN A 237 25.74 -4.89 1.47
N LYS A 238 25.70 -3.60 1.82
CA LYS A 238 24.80 -3.08 2.87
C LYS A 238 23.33 -3.28 2.54
N ILE A 239 22.93 -3.08 1.28
CA ILE A 239 21.57 -3.35 0.81
C ILE A 239 21.24 -4.84 0.99
N LEU A 240 22.12 -5.73 0.57
CA LEU A 240 21.95 -7.17 0.74
C LEU A 240 21.83 -7.57 2.21
N GLU A 241 22.72 -7.07 3.08
CA GLU A 241 22.67 -7.31 4.53
C GLU A 241 21.35 -6.84 5.15
N ARG A 242 20.81 -5.73 4.65
CA ARG A 242 19.51 -5.23 5.09
C ARG A 242 18.38 -6.19 4.73
N TYR A 243 18.37 -6.75 3.52
CA TYR A 243 17.40 -7.77 3.13
C TYR A 243 17.58 -9.07 3.92
N LYS A 244 18.82 -9.49 4.19
CA LYS A 244 19.13 -10.64 5.08
C LYS A 244 18.57 -10.44 6.49
N GLU A 245 18.73 -9.26 7.08
CA GLU A 245 18.19 -8.92 8.40
C GLU A 245 16.66 -9.00 8.40
N ILE A 246 16.00 -8.40 7.40
CA ILE A 246 14.54 -8.45 7.25
C ILE A 246 14.06 -9.90 7.09
N TRP A 247 14.75 -10.70 6.27
CA TRP A 247 14.44 -12.10 6.06
C TRP A 247 14.57 -12.91 7.34
N LYS A 248 15.65 -12.74 8.11
CA LYS A 248 15.86 -13.44 9.38
C LYS A 248 14.70 -13.20 10.36
N VAL A 249 14.26 -11.96 10.49
CA VAL A 249 13.12 -11.59 11.36
C VAL A 249 11.81 -12.16 10.81
N TYR A 250 11.63 -12.16 9.49
CA TYR A 250 10.45 -12.73 8.86
C TYR A 250 10.41 -14.26 8.98
N TYR A 251 11.53 -14.93 8.80
CA TYR A 251 11.68 -16.37 8.98
C TYR A 251 11.37 -16.78 10.42
N GLU A 252 11.85 -16.03 11.42
CA GLU A 252 11.49 -16.27 12.83
C GLU A 252 9.97 -16.19 13.04
N LEU A 253 9.30 -15.20 12.44
CA LEU A 253 7.85 -15.07 12.48
C LEU A 253 7.15 -16.31 11.90
N LEU A 254 7.54 -16.71 10.69
CA LEU A 254 6.97 -17.87 10.01
C LEU A 254 7.18 -19.13 10.83
N ARG A 255 8.41 -19.36 11.29
CA ARG A 255 8.80 -20.53 12.09
C ARG A 255 7.97 -20.65 13.36
N GLU A 256 7.83 -19.56 14.11
CA GLU A 256 7.06 -19.52 15.34
C GLU A 256 5.55 -19.70 15.08
N ARG A 257 5.03 -19.14 13.97
CA ARG A 257 3.64 -19.33 13.54
C ARG A 257 3.30 -20.78 13.24
N PHE A 258 4.22 -21.53 12.63
CA PHE A 258 4.03 -22.95 12.35
C PHE A 258 4.13 -23.82 13.61
N LYS A 259 5.13 -23.56 14.47
CA LYS A 259 5.38 -24.38 15.68
C LYS A 259 4.33 -24.18 16.77
N ASN A 260 3.72 -23.00 16.86
CA ASN A 260 2.85 -22.64 17.98
C ASN A 260 1.41 -22.37 17.58
N LYS A 261 0.46 -22.86 18.38
CA LYS A 261 -0.95 -22.41 18.31
C LYS A 261 -1.10 -21.03 18.96
N PHE A 262 -1.63 -20.07 18.20
CA PHE A 262 -1.95 -18.71 18.68
C PHE A 262 -3.45 -18.52 18.88
N SER A 263 -3.83 -17.61 19.77
CA SER A 263 -5.24 -17.21 19.90
C SER A 263 -5.74 -16.54 18.61
N ARG A 264 -7.07 -16.47 18.41
CA ARG A 264 -7.67 -15.85 17.21
C ARG A 264 -7.21 -14.40 17.02
N THR A 265 -7.15 -13.62 18.09
CA THR A 265 -6.72 -12.21 18.06
C THR A 265 -5.24 -12.08 17.75
N ALA A 266 -4.38 -12.91 18.36
CA ALA A 266 -2.95 -12.93 18.09
C ALA A 266 -2.69 -13.34 16.63
N SER A 267 -3.39 -14.36 16.13
CA SER A 267 -3.30 -14.83 14.75
C SER A 267 -3.67 -13.74 13.74
N LYS A 268 -4.74 -12.97 13.99
CA LYS A 268 -5.11 -11.82 13.16
C LYS A 268 -4.00 -10.74 13.14
N LYS A 269 -3.40 -10.43 14.28
CA LYS A 269 -2.29 -9.46 14.34
C LYS A 269 -1.07 -9.96 13.56
N LEU A 270 -0.68 -11.22 13.76
CA LEU A 270 0.44 -11.83 13.06
C LEU A 270 0.20 -11.90 11.55
N TYR A 271 -1.04 -12.16 11.12
CA TYR A 271 -1.43 -12.11 9.71
C TYR A 271 -1.16 -10.73 9.08
N TRP A 272 -1.51 -9.63 9.75
CA TRP A 272 -1.22 -8.29 9.22
C TRP A 272 0.27 -7.95 9.22
N ILE A 273 1.00 -8.41 10.23
CA ILE A 273 2.46 -8.26 10.30
C ILE A 273 3.13 -8.98 9.13
N GLU A 274 2.72 -10.22 8.86
CA GLU A 274 3.20 -11.02 7.74
C GLU A 274 3.02 -10.30 6.40
N ARG A 275 1.86 -9.69 6.16
CA ARG A 275 1.60 -8.98 4.90
C ARG A 275 2.54 -7.81 4.65
N ILE A 276 3.07 -7.19 5.70
CA ILE A 276 4.07 -6.12 5.57
C ILE A 276 5.39 -6.70 5.04
N TYR A 277 5.81 -7.85 5.54
CA TYR A 277 7.00 -8.55 5.03
C TYR A 277 6.81 -9.04 3.59
N ASP A 278 5.63 -9.59 3.27
CA ASP A 278 5.32 -10.03 1.91
C ASP A 278 5.49 -8.90 0.89
N HIS A 279 5.03 -7.69 1.19
CA HIS A 279 5.21 -6.54 0.29
C HIS A 279 6.69 -6.22 0.04
N ILE A 280 7.56 -6.40 1.04
CA ILE A 280 9.01 -6.17 0.87
C ILE A 280 9.60 -7.18 -0.12
N PHE A 281 9.25 -8.46 0.01
CA PHE A 281 9.82 -9.51 -0.83
C PHE A 281 9.16 -9.60 -2.23
N LEU A 282 7.88 -9.26 -2.35
CA LEU A 282 7.22 -9.06 -3.64
C LEU A 282 7.79 -7.85 -4.40
N ASP A 283 8.23 -6.81 -3.69
CA ASP A 283 8.97 -5.71 -4.32
C ASP A 283 10.39 -6.13 -4.73
N PHE A 284 11.03 -7.00 -3.94
CA PHE A 284 12.40 -7.46 -4.18
C PHE A 284 12.56 -8.44 -5.34
N TYR A 285 11.68 -9.44 -5.47
CA TYR A 285 11.82 -10.52 -6.46
C TYR A 285 11.12 -10.25 -7.79
N ALA A 286 11.74 -10.65 -8.90
CA ALA A 286 11.15 -10.57 -10.24
C ALA A 286 10.17 -11.74 -10.47
N ILE A 287 8.92 -11.58 -10.01
CA ILE A 287 7.84 -12.58 -10.01
C ILE A 287 6.61 -12.07 -10.75
#